data_AF-A0A7S1WMZ9-F1
#
_entry.id   AF-A0A7S1WMZ9-F1
#
_cell.length_a   1.000
_cell.length_b   1.000
_cell.length_c   1.000
_cell.angle_alpha   90.00
_cell.angle_beta   90.00
_cell.angle_gamma   90.00
#
_symmetry.space_group_name_H-M   'P 1'
#
loop_
_entity.id
_entity.type
_entity.pdbx_description
1 polymer ?
#
loop_
_entity_poly.entity_id
_entity_poly.type
_entity_poly.pdbx_seq_one_letter_code
_entity_poly.pdbx_strand_id
1 'polypeptide(L)'
;SAAAPGGPSPPESAEDVEEFIRARDVGEVCAQLLRGASAEVQDAIISRAWGPGLRDLDSSILAFLKSLSPGQLAQAARPVPPPPPPPRKAESKSAQQSGGGAGLVKRLVGRMRDFQTTWRQNKKFRFVACRELPASHWGRDVFMMSNVNPEAMWWPGGTRVTFSLQTDDFGRPQAFDVRKLEEPGDQGGGESAGRGGGAG
;
A
#
# COMPACT_ATOMS: atom_id res chain seq x y z
N SER A 1 0.65 37.00 -25.26
CA SER A 1 1.48 35.88 -24.76
C SER A 1 0.61 34.91 -24.01
N ALA A 2 0.33 33.75 -24.60
CA ALA A 2 -0.47 32.70 -23.98
C ALA A 2 0.45 31.78 -23.17
N ALA A 3 0.14 31.57 -21.89
CA ALA A 3 0.81 30.61 -21.03
C ALA A 3 0.48 29.19 -21.51
N ALA A 4 1.51 28.39 -21.80
CA ALA A 4 1.34 27.00 -22.18
C ALA A 4 0.74 26.19 -20.99
N PRO A 5 -0.23 25.30 -21.24
CA PRO A 5 -0.77 24.43 -20.20
C PRO A 5 0.32 23.48 -19.69
N GLY A 6 0.45 23.39 -18.36
CA GLY A 6 1.50 22.65 -17.66
C GLY A 6 1.66 21.22 -18.19
N GLY A 7 2.90 20.90 -18.58
CA GLY A 7 3.31 19.52 -18.83
C GLY A 7 3.16 18.67 -17.56
N PRO A 8 3.01 17.35 -17.69
CA PRO A 8 2.99 16.44 -16.55
C PRO A 8 4.23 16.67 -15.69
N SER A 9 4.03 16.86 -14.38
CA SER A 9 5.10 17.04 -13.41
C SER A 9 6.16 15.93 -13.57
N PRO A 10 7.46 16.26 -13.54
CA PRO A 10 8.51 15.25 -13.63
C PRO A 10 8.33 14.21 -12.51
N PRO A 11 8.50 12.92 -12.82
CA PRO A 11 7.99 11.84 -11.99
C PRO A 11 8.82 11.66 -10.71
N GLU A 12 8.14 11.29 -9.62
CA GLU A 12 8.69 10.82 -8.33
C GLU A 12 9.62 9.57 -8.47
N SER A 13 9.93 9.12 -9.69
CA SER A 13 10.60 7.85 -10.00
C SER A 13 12.11 7.81 -9.75
N ALA A 14 12.83 8.95 -9.73
CA ALA A 14 14.29 8.94 -9.59
C ALA A 14 14.75 8.61 -8.16
N GLU A 15 14.16 9.28 -7.15
CA GLU A 15 14.46 9.02 -5.73
C GLU A 15 14.09 7.59 -5.34
N ASP A 16 12.94 7.19 -5.85
CA ASP A 16 12.40 5.85 -5.81
C ASP A 16 13.36 4.77 -6.36
N VAL A 17 14.06 5.02 -7.47
CA VAL A 17 15.05 4.10 -8.03
C VAL A 17 16.28 4.01 -7.12
N GLU A 18 16.79 5.15 -6.63
CA GLU A 18 17.96 5.17 -5.74
C GLU A 18 17.69 4.46 -4.41
N GLU A 19 16.49 4.65 -3.85
CA GLU A 19 16.09 3.97 -2.64
C GLU A 19 15.94 2.47 -2.87
N PHE A 20 15.40 2.04 -4.00
CA PHE A 20 15.35 0.63 -4.36
C PHE A 20 16.75 0.01 -4.47
N ILE A 21 17.68 0.71 -5.15
CA ILE A 21 19.07 0.28 -5.28
C ILE A 21 19.71 0.11 -3.90
N ARG A 22 19.53 1.10 -3.01
CA ARG A 22 20.07 1.08 -1.65
C ARG A 22 19.42 0.01 -0.77
N ALA A 23 18.11 -0.15 -0.85
CA ALA A 23 17.35 -1.06 0.01
C ALA A 23 17.58 -2.53 -0.33
N ARG A 24 17.97 -2.84 -1.58
CA ARG A 24 18.14 -4.21 -2.07
C ARG A 24 19.57 -4.58 -2.45
N ASP A 25 20.52 -3.68 -2.22
CA ASP A 25 21.94 -3.89 -2.53
C ASP A 25 22.14 -4.28 -4.01
N VAL A 26 21.49 -3.54 -4.92
CA VAL A 26 21.60 -3.78 -6.36
C VAL A 26 23.02 -3.43 -6.81
N GLY A 27 23.68 -4.34 -7.55
CA GLY A 27 25.04 -4.10 -8.03
C GLY A 27 25.13 -2.88 -8.95
N GLU A 28 26.27 -2.17 -8.93
CA GLU A 28 26.45 -0.87 -9.63
C GLU A 28 26.11 -0.95 -11.13
N VAL A 29 26.45 -2.06 -11.79
CA VAL A 29 26.14 -2.27 -13.22
C VAL A 29 24.63 -2.30 -13.46
N CYS A 30 23.87 -3.02 -12.62
CA CYS A 30 22.42 -3.08 -12.70
C CYS A 30 21.77 -1.76 -12.29
N ALA A 31 22.32 -1.09 -11.27
CA ALA A 31 21.88 0.23 -10.83
C ALA A 31 22.00 1.26 -11.96
N GLN A 32 23.12 1.27 -12.67
CA GLN A 32 23.34 2.19 -13.79
C GLN A 32 22.42 1.91 -14.97
N LEU A 33 22.15 0.64 -15.27
CA LEU A 33 21.16 0.25 -16.28
C LEU A 33 19.74 0.64 -15.87
N LEU A 34 19.39 0.48 -14.60
CA LEU A 34 18.08 0.85 -14.06
C LEU A 34 17.86 2.37 -14.12
N ARG A 35 18.85 3.17 -13.69
CA ARG A 35 18.84 4.64 -13.79
C ARG A 35 18.66 5.14 -15.23
N GLY A 36 19.26 4.45 -16.19
CA GLY A 36 19.17 4.79 -17.62
C GLY A 36 17.92 4.27 -18.33
N ALA A 37 17.14 3.39 -17.69
CA ALA A 37 15.91 2.85 -18.26
C ALA A 37 14.77 3.90 -18.26
N SER A 38 13.73 3.67 -19.08
CA SER A 38 12.53 4.52 -19.04
C SER A 38 11.77 4.37 -17.72
N ALA A 39 11.02 5.40 -17.31
CA ALA A 39 10.25 5.39 -16.07
C ALA A 39 9.29 4.19 -15.98
N GLU A 40 8.67 3.78 -17.09
CA GLU A 40 7.81 2.59 -17.15
C GLU A 40 8.58 1.30 -16.86
N VAL A 41 9.81 1.18 -17.36
CA VAL A 41 10.67 0.02 -17.12
C VAL A 41 11.17 0.01 -15.68
N GLN A 42 11.55 1.17 -15.15
CA GLN A 42 11.91 1.34 -13.74
C GLN A 42 10.75 0.92 -12.82
N ASP A 43 9.54 1.41 -13.07
CA ASP A 43 8.35 1.05 -12.30
C ASP A 43 8.02 -0.44 -12.41
N ALA A 44 8.10 -1.02 -13.60
CA ALA A 44 7.85 -2.45 -13.80
C ALA A 44 8.88 -3.33 -13.05
N ILE A 45 10.15 -2.95 -13.06
CA ILE A 45 11.21 -3.65 -12.33
C ILE A 45 10.98 -3.52 -10.82
N ILE A 46 10.77 -2.31 -10.32
CA ILE A 46 10.53 -2.05 -8.90
C ILE A 46 9.27 -2.80 -8.44
N SER A 47 8.17 -2.71 -9.18
CA SER A 47 6.93 -3.41 -8.83
C SER A 47 7.08 -4.93 -8.76
N ARG A 48 7.90 -5.53 -9.64
CA ARG A 48 8.08 -6.99 -9.74
C ARG A 48 9.15 -7.53 -8.80
N ALA A 49 10.24 -6.79 -8.62
CA ALA A 49 11.44 -7.24 -7.92
C ALA A 49 11.34 -7.16 -6.40
N TRP A 50 10.30 -6.51 -5.87
CA TRP A 50 10.11 -6.42 -4.43
C TRP A 50 9.58 -7.71 -3.76
N GLY A 51 9.21 -8.74 -4.53
CA GLY A 51 8.70 -10.00 -3.97
C GLY A 51 9.68 -10.66 -2.99
N PRO A 52 9.22 -11.16 -1.82
CA PRO A 52 10.06 -11.94 -0.92
C PRO A 52 10.49 -13.25 -1.60
N GLY A 53 11.80 -13.48 -1.68
CA GLY A 53 12.35 -14.74 -2.19
C GLY A 53 13.14 -14.68 -3.51
N LEU A 54 13.35 -13.51 -4.10
CA LEU A 54 14.31 -13.38 -5.21
C LEU A 54 15.74 -13.58 -4.67
N ARG A 55 16.37 -14.72 -5.03
CA ARG A 55 17.73 -15.06 -4.61
C ARG A 55 18.81 -14.27 -5.36
N ASP A 56 18.53 -13.86 -6.59
CA ASP A 56 19.47 -13.17 -7.47
C ASP A 56 18.79 -11.99 -8.17
N LEU A 57 18.86 -10.83 -7.53
CA LEU A 57 18.22 -9.62 -8.01
C LEU A 57 18.87 -9.10 -9.30
N ASP A 58 20.20 -9.05 -9.35
CA ASP A 58 20.95 -8.56 -10.51
C ASP A 58 20.65 -9.37 -11.77
N SER A 59 20.68 -10.71 -11.67
CA SER A 59 20.33 -11.61 -12.77
C SER A 59 18.89 -11.41 -13.24
N SER A 60 17.96 -11.15 -12.33
CA SER A 60 16.55 -10.90 -12.65
C SER A 60 16.34 -9.56 -13.35
N ILE A 61 17.01 -8.50 -12.89
CA ILE A 61 17.00 -7.18 -13.53
C ILE A 61 17.59 -7.28 -14.93
N LEU A 62 18.75 -7.93 -15.08
CA LEU A 62 19.39 -8.10 -16.39
C LEU A 62 18.55 -8.96 -17.34
N ALA A 63 17.95 -10.05 -16.85
CA ALA A 63 17.06 -10.88 -17.67
C ALA A 63 15.82 -10.10 -18.11
N PHE A 64 15.25 -9.29 -17.22
CA PHE A 64 14.10 -8.44 -17.54
C PHE A 64 14.45 -7.37 -18.57
N LEU A 65 15.54 -6.64 -18.37
CA LEU A 65 16.05 -5.64 -19.32
C LEU A 65 16.35 -6.27 -20.69
N LYS A 66 16.90 -7.49 -20.72
CA LYS A 66 17.14 -8.24 -21.97
C LYS A 66 15.84 -8.73 -22.63
N SER A 67 14.81 -9.04 -21.85
CA SER A 67 13.51 -9.48 -22.35
C SER A 67 12.71 -8.36 -23.02
N LEU A 68 12.99 -7.11 -22.63
CA LEU A 68 12.48 -5.92 -23.28
C LEU A 68 13.22 -5.73 -24.61
N SER A 69 12.82 -6.51 -25.61
CA SER A 69 13.30 -6.36 -26.97
C SER A 69 13.15 -4.89 -27.44
N PRO A 70 14.04 -4.38 -28.31
CA PRO A 70 14.01 -2.99 -28.77
C PRO A 70 12.65 -2.59 -29.41
N GLY A 71 11.89 -3.56 -29.93
CA GLY A 71 10.52 -3.35 -30.42
C GLY A 71 9.46 -3.15 -29.33
N GLN A 72 9.65 -3.68 -28.13
CA GLN A 72 8.76 -3.45 -26.98
C GLN A 72 8.97 -2.07 -26.35
N LEU A 73 10.21 -1.57 -26.34
CA LEU A 73 10.52 -0.19 -25.92
C LEU A 73 9.85 0.85 -26.84
N ALA A 74 9.79 0.58 -28.15
CA ALA A 74 9.08 1.43 -29.10
C ALA A 74 7.54 1.37 -28.96
N GLN A 75 7.00 0.29 -28.38
CA GLN A 75 5.56 0.12 -28.18
C GLN A 75 5.08 0.76 -26.86
N ALA A 76 5.94 0.82 -25.84
CA ALA A 76 5.71 1.55 -24.59
C ALA A 76 5.77 3.08 -24.78
N ALA A 77 6.66 3.56 -25.66
CA ALA A 77 6.77 4.99 -25.99
C ALA A 77 5.63 5.53 -26.89
N ARG A 78 4.69 4.69 -27.34
CA ARG A 78 3.50 5.20 -28.04
C ARG A 78 2.62 5.84 -26.96
N PRO A 79 2.18 7.10 -27.11
CA PRO A 79 1.15 7.64 -26.24
C PRO A 79 -0.01 6.65 -26.29
N VAL A 80 -0.31 6.03 -25.15
CA VAL A 80 -1.47 5.18 -25.00
C VAL A 80 -2.63 5.97 -25.59
N PRO A 81 -3.32 5.47 -26.64
CA PRO A 81 -4.51 6.15 -27.10
C PRO A 81 -5.37 6.33 -25.86
N PRO A 82 -5.90 7.55 -25.62
CA PRO A 82 -6.68 7.81 -24.43
C PRO A 82 -7.67 6.66 -24.29
N PRO A 83 -7.71 5.98 -23.13
CA PRO A 83 -8.59 4.84 -22.95
C PRO A 83 -9.97 5.29 -23.47
N PRO A 84 -10.63 4.49 -24.31
CA PRO A 84 -11.94 4.85 -24.82
C PRO A 84 -12.74 5.32 -23.61
N PRO A 85 -13.41 6.50 -23.70
CA PRO A 85 -14.13 7.04 -22.56
C PRO A 85 -14.94 5.90 -21.99
N PRO A 86 -14.79 5.59 -20.68
CA PRO A 86 -15.50 4.47 -20.09
C PRO A 86 -16.94 4.60 -20.57
N PRO A 87 -17.57 3.51 -21.06
CA PRO A 87 -18.98 3.58 -21.44
C PRO A 87 -19.64 4.31 -20.30
N ARG A 88 -20.28 5.45 -20.60
CA ARG A 88 -20.95 6.28 -19.59
C ARG A 88 -21.93 5.34 -18.92
N LYS A 89 -21.49 4.67 -17.86
CA LYS A 89 -22.36 3.93 -16.97
C LYS A 89 -23.19 5.06 -16.44
N ALA A 90 -24.44 5.08 -16.93
CA ALA A 90 -25.47 6.00 -16.51
C ALA A 90 -25.22 6.28 -15.05
N GLU A 91 -24.89 7.55 -14.79
CA GLU A 91 -24.64 8.18 -13.50
C GLU A 91 -25.33 7.36 -12.43
N SER A 92 -24.59 6.36 -11.91
CA SER A 92 -25.10 5.52 -10.86
C SER A 92 -24.86 6.40 -9.69
N LYS A 93 -25.86 7.28 -9.44
CA LYS A 93 -25.97 8.17 -8.30
C LYS A 93 -25.08 7.59 -7.23
N SER A 94 -23.94 8.23 -6.98
CA SER A 94 -23.23 8.00 -5.73
C SER A 94 -24.31 8.19 -4.70
N ALA A 95 -24.80 7.06 -4.20
CA ALA A 95 -25.71 7.01 -3.10
C ALA A 95 -24.85 7.56 -1.98
N GLN A 96 -24.91 8.88 -1.84
CA GLN A 96 -25.11 9.52 -0.57
C GLN A 96 -26.21 8.70 0.11
N GLN A 97 -25.81 7.57 0.69
CA GLN A 97 -26.66 6.66 1.42
C GLN A 97 -26.81 7.28 2.81
N SER A 98 -27.33 8.50 2.80
CA SER A 98 -28.03 9.13 3.91
C SER A 98 -29.40 8.46 3.96
N GLY A 99 -29.44 7.30 4.60
CA GLY A 99 -30.66 6.61 5.02
C GLY A 99 -30.30 5.87 6.30
N GLY A 100 -30.31 6.53 7.44
CA GLY A 100 -31.57 6.92 8.07
C GLY A 100 -32.12 5.80 8.98
N GLY A 101 -31.39 4.69 9.16
CA GLY A 101 -31.58 3.82 10.31
C GLY A 101 -30.53 4.16 11.35
N ALA A 102 -30.92 4.80 12.46
CA ALA A 102 -30.11 4.93 13.67
C ALA A 102 -29.93 3.56 14.35
N GLY A 103 -29.51 2.55 13.58
CA GLY A 103 -29.02 1.29 14.11
C GLY A 103 -27.75 1.62 14.88
N LEU A 104 -27.73 1.24 16.16
CA LEU A 104 -26.60 1.40 17.05
C LEU A 104 -25.32 0.96 16.34
N VAL A 105 -24.51 1.91 15.87
CA VAL A 105 -23.25 1.61 15.20
C VAL A 105 -22.33 1.04 16.26
N LYS A 106 -22.25 -0.29 16.33
CA LYS A 106 -21.41 -0.98 17.31
C LYS A 106 -19.95 -0.69 16.97
N ARG A 107 -19.29 0.12 17.79
CA ARG A 107 -17.86 0.36 17.69
C ARG A 107 -17.13 -0.86 18.26
N LEU A 108 -16.23 -1.43 17.47
CA LEU A 108 -15.44 -2.61 17.81
C LEU A 108 -13.97 -2.25 17.95
N VAL A 109 -13.23 -3.07 18.68
CA VAL A 109 -11.78 -2.96 18.83
C VAL A 109 -11.11 -4.06 18.01
N GLY A 110 -10.07 -3.69 17.28
CA GLY A 110 -9.27 -4.63 16.50
C GLY A 110 -7.80 -4.28 16.50
N ARG A 111 -7.02 -5.09 15.78
CA ARG A 111 -5.61 -4.84 15.49
C ARG A 111 -5.38 -4.79 14.00
N MET A 112 -4.58 -3.82 13.55
CA MET A 112 -4.09 -3.81 12.17
C MET A 112 -3.34 -5.09 11.89
N ARG A 113 -3.72 -5.80 10.83
CA ARG A 113 -2.88 -6.88 10.32
C ARG A 113 -1.57 -6.29 9.82
N ASP A 114 -0.49 -7.01 10.06
CA ASP A 114 0.75 -6.84 9.34
C ASP A 114 0.47 -7.06 7.87
N PHE A 115 0.44 -5.96 7.14
CA PHE A 115 0.34 -6.01 5.71
C PHE A 115 1.77 -6.10 5.24
N GLN A 116 2.22 -7.29 4.85
CA GLN A 116 3.47 -7.52 4.12
C GLN A 116 3.35 -6.83 2.76
N THR A 117 3.34 -5.51 2.79
CA THR A 117 3.42 -4.69 1.61
C THR A 117 4.86 -4.31 1.49
N THR A 118 5.45 -4.90 0.46
CA THR A 118 6.49 -4.27 -0.29
C THR A 118 6.16 -2.78 -0.44
N TRP A 119 7.09 -1.96 0.02
CA TRP A 119 7.12 -0.51 0.18
C TRP A 119 6.40 0.40 -0.84
N ARG A 120 6.01 -0.11 -2.02
CA ARG A 120 5.50 0.69 -3.16
C ARG A 120 4.06 0.44 -3.55
N GLN A 121 3.29 -0.30 -2.78
CA GLN A 121 1.86 -0.35 -3.05
C GLN A 121 1.19 0.83 -2.36
N ASN A 122 0.71 1.79 -3.16
CA ASN A 122 -0.45 2.61 -2.82
C ASN A 122 -1.47 1.69 -2.18
N LYS A 123 -1.53 1.66 -0.84
CA LYS A 123 -2.30 0.65 -0.10
C LYS A 123 -3.77 0.99 -0.28
N LYS A 124 -4.38 0.51 -1.37
CA LYS A 124 -5.79 0.77 -1.67
C LYS A 124 -6.68 0.22 -0.57
N PHE A 125 -6.23 -0.83 0.12
CA PHE A 125 -6.92 -1.49 1.21
C PHE A 125 -5.98 -2.09 2.25
N ARG A 126 -6.52 -2.37 3.43
CA ARG A 126 -5.90 -3.15 4.52
C ARG A 126 -6.95 -4.00 5.24
N PHE A 127 -6.48 -4.79 6.19
CA PHE A 127 -7.31 -5.69 6.99
C PHE A 127 -7.13 -5.43 8.50
N VAL A 128 -8.24 -5.52 9.23
CA VAL A 128 -8.29 -5.44 10.69
C VAL A 128 -8.66 -6.81 11.26
N ALA A 129 -7.79 -7.35 12.11
CA ALA A 129 -8.15 -8.52 12.91
C ALA A 129 -9.04 -8.08 14.07
N CYS A 130 -10.25 -8.62 14.15
CA CYS A 130 -11.19 -8.31 15.23
C CYS A 130 -11.74 -9.62 15.83
N ARG A 131 -11.50 -9.84 17.12
CA ARG A 131 -11.99 -11.03 17.84
C ARG A 131 -13.45 -10.91 18.27
N GLU A 132 -13.96 -9.69 18.33
CA GLU A 132 -15.31 -9.36 18.79
C GLU A 132 -16.33 -9.24 17.63
N LEU A 133 -15.99 -9.84 16.48
CA LEU A 133 -16.91 -9.88 15.35
C LEU A 133 -18.16 -10.70 15.70
N PRO A 134 -19.33 -10.33 15.17
CA PRO A 134 -20.54 -11.14 15.28
C PRO A 134 -20.29 -12.57 14.79
N ALA A 135 -21.03 -13.54 15.33
CA ALA A 135 -20.87 -14.96 14.97
C ALA A 135 -20.98 -15.22 13.46
N SER A 136 -21.78 -14.41 12.73
CA SER A 136 -21.89 -14.44 11.27
C SER A 136 -20.58 -14.16 10.53
N HIS A 137 -19.60 -13.58 11.19
CA HIS A 137 -18.33 -13.12 10.62
C HIS A 137 -17.11 -13.63 11.39
N TRP A 138 -17.28 -14.61 12.28
CA TRP A 138 -16.18 -15.14 13.10
C TRP A 138 -15.03 -15.63 12.22
N GLY A 139 -13.81 -15.21 12.55
CA GLY A 139 -12.58 -15.70 11.90
C GLY A 139 -12.27 -15.04 10.57
N ARG A 140 -13.06 -14.05 10.15
CA ARG A 140 -12.77 -13.20 8.99
C ARG A 140 -12.10 -11.91 9.44
N ASP A 141 -11.16 -11.43 8.65
CA ASP A 141 -10.62 -10.08 8.86
C ASP A 141 -11.60 -9.03 8.30
N VAL A 142 -11.62 -7.85 8.90
CA VAL A 142 -12.47 -6.73 8.48
C VAL A 142 -11.73 -5.93 7.42
N PHE A 143 -12.37 -5.72 6.26
CA PHE A 143 -11.79 -5.00 5.14
C PHE A 143 -11.83 -3.49 5.38
N MET A 144 -10.77 -2.77 5.03
CA MET A 144 -10.67 -1.32 5.20
C MET A 144 -10.16 -0.71 3.89
N MET A 145 -10.85 0.30 3.36
CA MET A 145 -10.42 1.02 2.14
C MET A 145 -9.71 2.33 2.47
N SER A 146 -8.71 2.68 1.65
CA SER A 146 -7.88 3.88 1.75
C SER A 146 -8.64 5.19 1.56
N ASN A 147 -9.63 5.23 0.66
CA ASN A 147 -10.45 6.40 0.41
C ASN A 147 -11.30 6.80 1.63
N VAL A 148 -11.67 5.83 2.47
CA VAL A 148 -12.45 6.07 3.70
C VAL A 148 -11.53 6.34 4.89
N ASN A 149 -10.37 5.67 4.97
CA ASN A 149 -9.47 5.75 6.12
C ASN A 149 -8.01 5.98 5.68
N PRO A 150 -7.69 7.14 5.09
CA PRO A 150 -6.38 7.39 4.50
C PRO A 150 -5.25 7.38 5.55
N GLU A 151 -5.48 7.96 6.72
CA GLU A 151 -4.49 8.01 7.80
C GLU A 151 -4.18 6.61 8.35
N ALA A 152 -5.19 5.74 8.44
CA ALA A 152 -5.06 4.39 8.97
C ALA A 152 -4.22 3.46 8.09
N MET A 153 -4.05 3.78 6.80
CA MET A 153 -3.26 2.97 5.87
C MET A 153 -1.79 2.90 6.27
N TRP A 154 -1.29 3.97 6.89
CA TRP A 154 0.11 4.17 7.24
C TRP A 154 0.47 3.65 8.63
N TRP A 155 -0.50 3.22 9.43
CA TRP A 155 -0.21 2.73 10.78
C TRP A 155 0.51 1.37 10.76
N PRO A 156 1.45 1.10 11.68
CA PRO A 156 2.11 -0.19 11.76
C PRO A 156 1.13 -1.37 11.92
N GLY A 157 1.51 -2.55 11.44
CA GLY A 157 0.82 -3.77 11.84
C GLY A 157 0.90 -3.96 13.37
N GLY A 158 -0.10 -4.63 13.94
CA GLY A 158 -0.29 -4.76 15.38
C GLY A 158 -0.96 -3.56 16.07
N THR A 159 -0.99 -2.38 15.43
CA THR A 159 -1.62 -1.17 15.99
C THR A 159 -3.08 -1.45 16.39
N ARG A 160 -3.44 -1.15 17.65
CA ARG A 160 -4.81 -1.26 18.12
C ARG A 160 -5.64 -0.10 17.59
N VAL A 161 -6.83 -0.44 17.10
CA VAL A 161 -7.76 0.53 16.51
C VAL A 161 -9.17 0.30 17.01
N THR A 162 -9.95 1.37 17.05
CA THR A 162 -11.41 1.29 17.16
C THR A 162 -12.03 1.60 15.81
N PHE A 163 -13.12 0.93 15.45
CA PHE A 163 -13.80 1.17 14.18
C PHE A 163 -15.29 0.83 14.26
N SER A 164 -16.06 1.38 13.33
CA SER A 164 -17.45 1.05 13.10
C SER A 164 -17.55 -0.08 12.08
N LEU A 165 -18.27 -1.15 12.41
CA LEU A 165 -18.47 -2.29 11.50
C LEU A 165 -19.71 -2.07 10.64
N GLN A 166 -19.54 -2.20 9.32
CA GLN A 166 -20.64 -2.24 8.35
C GLN A 166 -20.42 -3.43 7.41
N THR A 167 -21.48 -4.03 6.88
CA THR A 167 -21.38 -5.07 5.85
C THR A 167 -21.69 -4.50 4.47
N ASP A 168 -20.94 -4.92 3.45
CA ASP A 168 -21.24 -4.57 2.05
C ASP A 168 -22.45 -5.36 1.50
N ASP A 169 -22.79 -5.11 0.22
CA ASP A 169 -23.87 -5.80 -0.49
C ASP A 169 -23.66 -7.33 -0.57
N PHE A 170 -22.43 -7.80 -0.35
CA PHE A 170 -22.06 -9.22 -0.34
C PHE A 170 -21.97 -9.79 1.09
N GLY A 171 -22.38 -9.02 2.11
CA GLY A 171 -22.30 -9.41 3.51
C GLY A 171 -20.88 -9.47 4.08
N ARG A 172 -19.88 -8.88 3.39
CA ARG A 172 -18.48 -8.86 3.86
C ARG A 172 -18.27 -7.72 4.85
N PRO A 173 -17.56 -7.97 5.98
CA PRO A 173 -17.35 -6.97 7.01
C PRO A 173 -16.35 -5.91 6.54
N GLN A 174 -16.73 -4.64 6.69
CA GLN A 174 -15.95 -3.45 6.35
C GLN A 174 -15.83 -2.51 7.56
N ALA A 175 -14.67 -1.87 7.68
CA ALA A 175 -14.34 -0.95 8.77
C ALA A 175 -14.45 0.52 8.31
N PHE A 176 -15.18 1.31 9.09
CA PHE A 176 -15.39 2.75 8.90
C PHE A 176 -15.00 3.52 10.16
N ASP A 177 -14.72 4.82 10.02
CA ASP A 177 -14.33 5.71 11.14
C ASP A 177 -13.24 5.06 12.02
N VAL A 178 -12.19 4.56 11.35
CA VAL A 178 -11.11 3.84 12.01
C VAL A 178 -10.22 4.84 12.74
N ARG A 179 -10.05 4.66 14.05
CA ARG A 179 -9.24 5.52 14.90
C ARG A 179 -8.20 4.70 15.65
N LYS A 180 -7.02 5.28 15.85
CA LYS A 180 -5.99 4.69 16.71
C LYS A 180 -6.51 4.66 18.14
N LEU A 181 -6.51 3.48 18.76
CA LEU A 181 -6.83 3.36 20.18
C LEU A 181 -5.53 3.61 20.94
N GLU A 182 -5.44 4.72 21.65
CA GLU A 182 -4.33 4.94 22.57
C GLU A 182 -4.39 3.83 23.62
N GLU A 183 -3.33 3.04 23.72
CA GLU A 183 -3.25 2.09 24.83
C GLU A 183 -3.25 2.93 26.10
N PRO A 184 -4.11 2.62 27.09
CA PRO A 184 -4.05 3.29 28.39
C PRO A 184 -2.62 3.09 28.85
N GLY A 185 -1.87 4.19 28.90
CA GLY A 185 -0.42 4.16 28.87
C GLY A 185 0.10 3.05 29.75
N ASP A 186 0.90 2.16 29.16
CA ASP A 186 1.87 1.39 29.91
C ASP A 186 2.76 2.44 30.57
N GLN A 187 2.32 2.91 31.74
CA GLN A 187 3.07 3.83 32.58
C GLN A 187 4.26 3.03 33.05
N GLY A 188 5.32 3.06 32.24
CA GLY A 188 6.69 2.78 32.61
C GLY A 188 6.86 1.63 33.58
N GLY A 189 6.71 0.39 33.10
CA GLY A 189 7.46 -0.74 33.64
C GLY A 189 8.94 -0.65 33.24
N GLY A 190 9.56 0.50 33.50
CA GLY A 190 10.99 0.71 33.33
C GLY A 190 11.73 0.00 34.45
N GLU A 191 12.03 -1.28 34.29
CA GLU A 191 13.10 -1.91 35.05
C GLU A 191 13.60 -3.16 34.33
N SER A 192 14.59 -3.00 33.48
CA SER A 192 15.54 -4.08 33.23
C SER A 192 16.92 -3.55 33.47
N ALA A 193 17.22 -3.51 34.77
CA ALA A 193 18.48 -3.84 35.40
C ALA A 193 19.69 -3.82 34.46
N GLY A 194 20.47 -2.74 34.59
CA GLY A 194 21.88 -2.77 34.25
C GLY A 194 22.53 -3.98 34.91
N ARG A 195 22.99 -4.91 34.07
CA ARG A 195 23.82 -6.01 34.53
C ARG A 195 25.22 -5.45 34.72
N GLY A 196 25.52 -5.14 35.97
CA GLY A 196 26.81 -4.69 36.46
C GLY A 196 27.94 -5.62 36.01
N GLY A 197 29.11 -5.02 35.81
CA GLY A 197 30.34 -5.69 35.45
C GLY A 197 30.78 -6.73 36.48
N GLY A 198 31.36 -7.81 35.97
CA GLY A 198 32.28 -8.66 36.71
C GLY A 198 33.67 -8.41 36.17
N ALA A 199 34.53 -7.81 37.00
CA ALA A 199 35.97 -7.87 36.84
C ALA A 199 36.44 -9.29 37.19
N GLY A 200 37.40 -9.80 36.42
CA GLY A 200 38.12 -11.05 36.64
C GLY A 200 39.26 -11.15 35.65
#